data_AF-A0A3D4S6M4-F1
#
_entry.id   AF-A0A3D4S6M4-F1
#
_cell.length_a   1.000
_cell.length_b   1.000
_cell.length_c   1.000
_cell.angle_alpha   90.00
_cell.angle_beta   90.00
_cell.angle_gamma   90.00
#
_symmetry.space_group_name_H-M   'P 1'
#
loop_
_entity.id
_entity.type
_entity.pdbx_description
1 polymer ?
#
loop_
_entity_poly.entity_id
_entity_poly.type
_entity_poly.pdbx_seq_one_letter_code
_entity_poly.pdbx_strand_id
1 'polypeptide(L)'
;MKSSDAWYNDGYSFSQVCPDEETFKANAEIYFSYLKTHYNGAFGKPRSEKFSMDTNENWYIIEQKGNLSDYFDDNPSKLYKFYYVRNNTLDNGYFAKGSVWIFEIRYEFDTDSDGYKFKLFIESADSSHNGIYTNYYKMR
;
A
#
# COMPACT_ATOMS: atom_id res chain seq x y z
N MET A 1 20.47 4.61 6.65
CA MET A 1 19.32 4.77 5.72
C MET A 1 19.65 4.04 4.44
N LYS A 2 18.70 3.29 3.86
CA LYS A 2 18.84 2.61 2.57
C LYS A 2 17.61 2.90 1.71
N SER A 3 17.78 3.07 0.41
CA SER A 3 16.69 3.26 -0.55
C SER A 3 16.98 2.51 -1.84
N SER A 4 15.94 2.12 -2.56
CA SER A 4 16.01 1.53 -3.89
C SER A 4 14.88 2.06 -4.76
N ASP A 5 15.21 2.40 -6.01
CA ASP A 5 14.27 2.68 -7.10
C ASP A 5 14.00 1.45 -7.97
N ALA A 6 14.63 0.31 -7.63
CA ALA A 6 14.33 -1.00 -8.17
C ALA A 6 13.66 -1.85 -7.07
N TRP A 7 12.34 -1.76 -6.97
CA TRP A 7 11.50 -2.63 -6.13
C TRP A 7 10.42 -3.33 -6.97
N TYR A 8 9.70 -4.26 -6.37
CA TYR A 8 8.61 -5.00 -7.02
C TYR A 8 7.58 -4.06 -7.67
N ASN A 9 7.00 -4.53 -8.78
CA ASN A 9 5.96 -3.83 -9.54
C ASN A 9 6.32 -2.36 -9.84
N ASP A 10 7.53 -2.14 -10.38
CA ASP A 10 8.10 -0.83 -10.73
C ASP A 10 8.10 0.17 -9.55
N GLY A 11 8.30 -0.38 -8.35
CA GLY A 11 8.17 0.33 -7.10
C GLY A 11 9.47 0.94 -6.56
N TYR A 12 9.34 1.51 -5.38
CA TYR A 12 10.41 2.09 -4.58
C TYR A 12 10.39 1.48 -3.18
N SER A 13 11.57 1.36 -2.58
CA SER A 13 11.69 0.99 -1.17
C SER A 13 12.61 1.93 -0.42
N PHE A 14 12.34 2.08 0.87
CA PHE A 14 13.12 2.90 1.78
C PHE A 14 13.16 2.23 3.15
N SER A 15 14.29 2.34 3.84
CA SER A 15 14.39 1.94 5.24
C SER A 15 15.36 2.78 6.06
N GLN A 16 15.01 2.94 7.33
CA GLN A 16 15.85 3.61 8.32
C GLN A 16 15.61 3.02 9.70
N VAL A 17 16.51 3.31 10.65
CA VAL A 17 16.33 2.93 12.05
C VAL A 17 15.04 3.56 12.58
N CYS A 18 14.26 2.78 13.33
CA CYS A 18 13.08 3.25 14.03
C CYS A 18 13.15 2.73 15.46
N PRO A 19 13.39 3.62 16.44
CA PRO A 19 13.74 3.21 17.79
C PRO A 19 12.58 2.53 18.53
N ASP A 20 11.34 2.90 18.22
CA ASP A 20 10.16 2.45 18.93
C ASP A 20 8.88 2.55 18.07
N GLU A 21 7.83 1.89 18.54
CA GLU A 21 6.52 1.85 17.88
C GLU A 21 5.78 3.19 17.91
N GLU A 22 6.06 4.05 18.90
CA GLU A 22 5.44 5.37 19.00
C GLU A 22 5.92 6.26 17.85
N THR A 23 7.22 6.25 17.57
CA THR A 23 7.84 6.91 16.43
C THR A 23 7.29 6.35 15.12
N PHE A 24 7.12 5.03 15.00
CA PHE A 24 6.51 4.42 13.82
C PHE A 24 5.07 4.92 13.60
N LYS A 25 4.26 4.94 14.66
CA LYS A 25 2.88 5.41 14.62
C LYS A 25 2.78 6.90 14.28
N ALA A 26 3.64 7.75 14.84
CA ALA A 26 3.70 9.16 14.51
C ALA A 26 4.00 9.40 13.01
N ASN A 27 4.91 8.62 12.43
CA ASN A 27 5.14 8.64 10.99
C ASN A 27 3.88 8.21 10.19
N ALA A 28 3.19 7.16 10.64
CA ALA A 28 1.95 6.72 10.01
C ALA A 28 0.85 7.81 10.02
N GLU A 29 0.73 8.58 11.11
CA GLU A 29 -0.20 9.71 11.22
C GLU A 29 0.14 10.84 10.24
N ILE A 30 1.42 11.12 10.02
CA ILE A 30 1.89 12.10 9.03
C ILE A 30 1.48 11.67 7.61
N TYR A 31 1.78 10.42 7.22
CA TYR A 31 1.42 9.91 5.89
C TYR A 31 -0.08 9.85 5.68
N PHE A 32 -0.84 9.45 6.70
CA PHE A 32 -2.29 9.44 6.63
C PHE A 32 -2.89 10.83 6.46
N SER A 33 -2.34 11.83 7.16
CA SER A 33 -2.73 13.24 7.00
C SER A 33 -2.42 13.73 5.59
N TYR A 34 -1.25 13.39 5.06
CA TYR A 34 -0.87 13.70 3.68
C TYR A 34 -1.86 13.10 2.66
N LEU A 35 -2.20 11.81 2.79
CA LEU A 35 -3.18 11.15 1.91
C LEU A 35 -4.57 11.78 2.03
N LYS A 36 -5.00 12.13 3.24
CA LYS A 36 -6.26 12.88 3.45
C LYS A 36 -6.26 14.22 2.73
N THR A 37 -5.16 14.95 2.74
CA THR A 37 -5.07 16.27 2.10
C THR A 37 -4.98 16.18 0.58
N HIS A 38 -4.22 15.23 0.04
CA HIS A 38 -3.86 15.21 -1.38
C HIS A 38 -4.64 14.19 -2.21
N TYR A 39 -5.24 13.18 -1.56
CA TYR A 39 -5.95 12.09 -2.23
C TYR A 39 -7.36 11.90 -1.67
N ASN A 40 -7.97 12.92 -1.05
CA ASN A 40 -9.35 12.79 -0.53
C ASN A 40 -10.32 12.30 -1.62
N GLY A 41 -11.06 11.22 -1.34
CA GLY A 41 -11.93 10.55 -2.31
C GLY A 41 -11.20 9.63 -3.29
N ALA A 42 -9.88 9.47 -3.16
CA ALA A 42 -9.01 8.75 -4.09
C ALA A 42 -7.96 7.88 -3.37
N PHE A 43 -8.18 7.54 -2.10
CA PHE A 43 -7.40 6.53 -1.38
C PHE A 43 -8.27 5.71 -0.43
N GLY A 44 -7.79 4.53 -0.03
CA GLY A 44 -8.54 3.65 0.86
C GLY A 44 -7.92 2.27 1.03
N LYS A 45 -8.75 1.35 1.53
CA LYS A 45 -8.43 -0.07 1.69
C LYS A 45 -9.30 -0.88 0.72
N PRO A 46 -8.73 -1.81 -0.05
CA PRO A 46 -9.49 -2.60 -1.01
C PRO A 46 -10.37 -3.62 -0.30
N ARG A 47 -11.61 -3.74 -0.75
CA ARG A 47 -12.52 -4.85 -0.44
C ARG A 47 -12.66 -5.71 -1.69
N SER A 48 -12.52 -7.03 -1.54
CA SER A 48 -12.74 -7.97 -2.64
C SER A 48 -14.15 -7.84 -3.20
N GLU A 49 -14.25 -7.75 -4.52
CA GLU A 49 -15.50 -7.72 -5.26
C GLU A 49 -15.75 -9.05 -5.99
N LYS A 50 -14.78 -9.48 -6.80
CA LYS A 50 -14.82 -10.75 -7.53
C LYS A 50 -13.42 -11.31 -7.71
N PHE A 51 -13.35 -12.59 -7.99
CA PHE A 51 -12.12 -13.35 -8.22
C PHE A 51 -12.37 -14.41 -9.29
N SER A 52 -11.38 -14.62 -10.15
CA SER A 52 -11.36 -15.67 -11.17
C SER A 52 -10.09 -16.50 -11.01
N MET A 53 -10.25 -17.78 -10.67
CA MET A 53 -9.13 -18.72 -10.60
C MET A 53 -8.60 -19.09 -11.99
N ASP A 54 -9.47 -19.17 -13.00
CA ASP A 54 -9.10 -19.59 -14.35
C ASP A 54 -8.16 -18.58 -15.03
N THR A 55 -8.32 -17.30 -14.70
CA THR A 55 -7.53 -16.20 -15.28
C THR A 55 -6.56 -15.57 -14.29
N ASN A 56 -6.52 -16.02 -13.03
CA ASN A 56 -5.77 -15.41 -11.93
C ASN A 56 -6.05 -13.90 -11.78
N GLU A 57 -7.32 -13.52 -11.80
CA GLU A 57 -7.74 -12.11 -11.76
C GLU A 57 -8.53 -11.80 -10.50
N ASN A 58 -8.21 -10.67 -9.88
CA ASN A 58 -8.94 -10.13 -8.74
C ASN A 58 -9.52 -8.76 -9.09
N TRP A 59 -10.74 -8.48 -8.62
CA TRP A 59 -11.31 -7.14 -8.67
C TRP A 59 -11.68 -6.66 -7.28
N TYR A 60 -11.42 -5.38 -7.06
CA TYR A 60 -11.56 -4.74 -5.76
C TYR A 60 -12.31 -3.42 -5.87
N ILE A 61 -12.97 -3.08 -4.76
CA ILE A 61 -13.53 -1.76 -4.52
C ILE A 61 -12.69 -1.11 -3.43
N ILE A 62 -12.06 0.03 -3.74
CA ILE A 62 -11.31 0.82 -2.77
C ILE A 62 -12.31 1.60 -1.91
N GLU A 63 -12.27 1.37 -0.60
CA GLU A 63 -13.10 2.06 0.38
C GLU A 63 -12.25 2.99 1.23
N GLN A 64 -12.53 4.29 1.16
CA GLN A 64 -11.88 5.25 2.05
C GLN A 64 -12.40 5.07 3.49
N LYS A 65 -11.46 4.96 4.43
CA LYS A 65 -11.74 4.85 5.86
C LYS A 65 -11.29 6.12 6.60
N GLY A 66 -12.05 6.48 7.63
CA GLY A 66 -11.86 7.74 8.37
C GLY A 66 -10.72 7.71 9.38
N ASN A 67 -10.38 6.54 9.92
CA ASN A 67 -9.41 6.38 10.99
C ASN A 67 -8.15 5.66 10.50
N LEU A 68 -7.00 6.02 11.07
CA LEU A 68 -5.71 5.39 10.74
C LEU A 68 -5.71 3.89 11.08
N SER A 69 -6.38 3.50 12.17
CA SER A 69 -6.49 2.09 12.61
C SER A 69 -7.14 1.17 11.59
N ASP A 70 -7.97 1.70 10.69
CA ASP A 70 -8.62 0.89 9.66
C ASP A 70 -7.63 0.35 8.60
N TYR A 71 -6.45 0.98 8.52
CA TYR A 71 -5.35 0.63 7.61
C TYR A 71 -4.24 -0.17 8.28
N PHE A 72 -4.35 -0.42 9.59
CA PHE A 72 -3.38 -1.18 10.37
C PHE A 72 -3.51 -2.68 10.14
N ASP A 73 -2.38 -3.38 10.19
CA ASP A 73 -2.26 -4.84 10.30
C ASP A 73 -1.01 -5.16 11.13
N ASP A 74 -0.93 -6.36 11.70
CA ASP A 74 0.21 -6.84 12.47
C ASP A 74 0.80 -8.17 11.97
N ASN A 75 0.27 -8.70 10.86
CA ASN A 75 0.74 -9.93 10.25
C ASN A 75 1.39 -9.67 8.87
N PRO A 76 2.68 -9.99 8.66
CA PRO A 76 3.62 -10.66 9.58
C PRO A 76 4.28 -9.71 10.60
N SER A 77 4.06 -8.40 10.47
CA SER A 77 4.63 -7.35 11.31
C SER A 77 3.68 -6.16 11.36
N LYS A 78 3.87 -5.26 12.34
CA LYS A 78 3.07 -4.03 12.45
C LYS A 78 3.25 -3.19 11.20
N LEU A 79 2.17 -2.92 10.49
CA LEU A 79 2.17 -2.18 9.24
C LEU A 79 0.95 -1.27 9.10
N TYR A 80 1.07 -0.29 8.21
CA TYR A 80 -0.05 0.46 7.67
C TYR A 80 0.00 0.39 6.14
N LYS A 81 -1.13 0.04 5.52
CA LYS A 81 -1.23 -0.12 4.06
C LYS A 81 -2.37 0.70 3.48
N PHE A 82 -2.04 1.55 2.52
CA PHE A 82 -2.96 2.40 1.79
C PHE A 82 -2.91 2.09 0.31
N TYR A 83 -4.07 2.15 -0.35
CA TYR A 83 -4.17 2.11 -1.80
C TYR A 83 -4.62 3.50 -2.26
N TYR A 84 -3.94 4.10 -3.21
CA TYR A 84 -4.25 5.44 -3.69
C TYR A 84 -4.25 5.49 -5.22
N VAL A 85 -5.13 6.33 -5.76
CA VAL A 85 -5.36 6.47 -7.19
C VAL A 85 -4.58 7.67 -7.70
N ARG A 86 -3.75 7.46 -8.71
CA ARG A 86 -2.94 8.50 -9.38
C ARG A 86 -3.55 8.98 -10.69
N ASN A 87 -4.37 8.15 -11.32
CA ASN A 87 -5.07 8.45 -12.56
C ASN A 87 -6.49 7.88 -12.49
N ASN A 88 -7.48 8.65 -12.93
CA ASN A 88 -8.89 8.26 -12.90
C ASN A 88 -9.40 7.72 -14.25
N THR A 89 -8.52 7.51 -15.24
CA THR A 89 -8.90 6.85 -16.50
C THR A 89 -9.48 5.47 -16.21
N LEU A 90 -10.63 5.18 -16.82
CA LEU A 90 -11.31 3.89 -16.67
C LEU A 90 -11.12 3.02 -17.92
N ASP A 91 -11.02 1.72 -17.68
CA ASP A 91 -11.09 0.64 -18.64
C ASP A 91 -12.11 -0.40 -18.13
N ASN A 92 -13.19 -0.60 -18.89
CA ASN A 92 -14.29 -1.51 -18.56
C ASN A 92 -14.87 -1.34 -17.13
N GLY A 93 -15.01 -0.09 -16.67
CA GLY A 93 -15.59 0.24 -15.36
C GLY A 93 -14.64 0.09 -14.16
N TYR A 94 -13.37 -0.22 -14.42
CA TYR A 94 -12.28 -0.23 -13.42
C TYR A 94 -11.21 0.79 -13.84
N PHE A 95 -10.32 1.17 -12.93
CA PHE A 95 -9.18 2.02 -13.28
C PHE A 95 -8.24 1.32 -14.26
N ALA A 96 -7.75 2.06 -15.24
CA ALA A 96 -6.75 1.59 -16.20
C ALA A 96 -5.47 1.16 -15.47
N LYS A 97 -4.68 0.25 -16.07
CA LYS A 97 -3.40 -0.19 -15.51
C LYS A 97 -2.47 1.00 -15.21
N GLY A 98 -1.73 0.91 -14.11
CA GLY A 98 -0.81 1.93 -13.60
C GLY A 98 -1.48 3.02 -12.75
N SER A 99 -2.81 2.97 -12.61
CA SER A 99 -3.59 4.01 -11.93
C SER A 99 -3.61 3.87 -10.41
N VAL A 100 -3.54 2.65 -9.87
CA VAL A 100 -3.64 2.40 -8.43
C VAL A 100 -2.31 1.91 -7.88
N TRP A 101 -1.88 2.54 -6.80
CA TRP A 101 -0.59 2.29 -6.17
C TRP A 101 -0.77 1.97 -4.69
N ILE A 102 0.12 1.12 -4.19
CA ILE A 102 0.19 0.73 -2.79
C ILE A 102 1.23 1.63 -2.12
N PHE A 103 0.88 2.17 -0.97
CA PHE A 103 1.81 2.77 -0.02
C PHE A 103 1.75 1.95 1.26
N GLU A 104 2.86 1.29 1.60
CA GLU A 104 2.94 0.42 2.77
C GLU A 104 4.13 0.83 3.63
N ILE A 105 3.90 0.97 4.93
CA ILE A 105 4.97 1.17 5.91
C ILE A 105 4.94 0.03 6.92
N ARG A 106 6.11 -0.40 7.37
CA ARG A 106 6.27 -1.49 8.33
C ARG A 106 7.26 -1.13 9.43
N TYR A 107 7.01 -1.69 10.60
CA TYR A 107 7.93 -1.72 11.72
C TYR A 107 8.45 -3.15 11.89
N GLU A 108 9.70 -3.38 11.49
CA GLU A 108 10.28 -4.73 11.40
C GLU A 108 11.67 -4.78 12.01
N PHE A 109 11.95 -5.86 12.74
CA PHE A 109 13.29 -6.15 13.21
C PHE A 109 14.19 -6.53 12.01
N ASP A 110 15.40 -5.97 11.99
CA ASP A 110 16.39 -6.19 10.95
C ASP A 110 17.66 -6.77 11.55
N THR A 111 17.91 -8.04 11.25
CA THR A 111 19.00 -8.83 11.81
C THR A 111 20.38 -8.29 11.45
N ASP A 112 20.53 -7.67 10.28
CA ASP A 112 21.81 -7.10 9.84
C ASP A 112 22.23 -5.89 10.68
N SER A 113 21.24 -5.13 11.18
CA SER A 113 21.47 -3.96 12.03
C SER A 113 21.20 -4.19 13.52
N ASP A 114 20.77 -5.39 13.90
CA ASP A 114 20.36 -5.75 15.26
C ASP A 114 19.40 -4.74 15.89
N GLY A 115 18.36 -4.36 15.13
CA GLY A 115 17.45 -3.30 15.55
C GLY A 115 16.20 -3.18 14.69
N TYR A 116 15.22 -2.43 15.19
CA TYR A 116 13.99 -2.17 14.45
C TYR A 116 14.18 -1.09 13.39
N LYS A 117 13.52 -1.32 12.24
CA LYS A 117 13.50 -0.40 11.12
C LYS A 117 12.08 0.02 10.78
N PHE A 118 11.98 1.29 10.42
CA PHE A 118 10.91 1.79 9.58
C PHE A 118 11.25 1.37 8.16
N LYS A 119 10.36 0.61 7.52
CA LYS A 119 10.45 0.25 6.10
C LYS A 119 9.24 0.85 5.38
N LEU A 120 9.47 1.39 4.19
CA LEU A 120 8.43 1.96 3.34
C LEU A 120 8.56 1.33 1.96
N PHE A 121 7.42 0.96 1.39
CA PHE A 121 7.28 0.38 0.07
C PHE A 121 6.19 1.14 -0.69
N ILE A 122 6.51 1.50 -1.92
CA ILE A 122 5.55 2.08 -2.85
C ILE A 122 5.61 1.22 -4.11
N GLU A 123 4.49 0.64 -4.54
CA GLU A 123 4.48 -0.29 -5.68
C GLU A 123 3.17 -0.18 -6.47
N SER A 124 3.20 -0.51 -7.77
CA SER A 124 1.96 -0.62 -8.55
C SER A 124 1.08 -1.73 -7.97
N ALA A 125 -0.22 -1.46 -7.85
CA ALA A 125 -1.20 -2.44 -7.36
C ALA A 125 -1.67 -3.42 -8.45
N ASP A 126 -1.27 -3.21 -9.70
CA ASP A 126 -1.79 -3.92 -10.88
C ASP A 126 -1.61 -5.43 -10.84
N SER A 127 -0.63 -5.91 -10.09
CA SER A 127 -0.32 -7.31 -9.88
C SER A 127 -0.06 -7.61 -8.41
N SER A 128 -0.26 -8.87 -8.01
CA SER A 128 0.24 -9.33 -6.71
C SER A 128 1.77 -9.19 -6.66
N HIS A 129 2.32 -9.09 -5.46
CA HIS A 129 3.76 -8.92 -5.24
C HIS A 129 4.63 -10.02 -5.91
N ASN A 130 4.08 -11.24 -6.07
CA ASN A 130 4.72 -12.35 -6.77
C ASN A 130 4.43 -12.40 -8.29
N GLY A 131 3.69 -11.43 -8.83
CA GLY A 131 3.34 -11.33 -10.25
C GLY A 131 2.31 -12.33 -10.77
N ILE A 132 1.73 -13.19 -9.92
CA ILE A 132 0.81 -14.26 -10.36
C ILE A 132 -0.58 -13.71 -10.68
N TYR A 133 -1.11 -12.84 -9.83
CA TYR A 133 -2.46 -12.34 -9.95
C TYR A 133 -2.48 -10.96 -10.59
N THR A 134 -3.44 -10.75 -11.49
CA THR A 134 -3.75 -9.44 -12.05
C THR A 134 -4.89 -8.81 -11.25
N ASN A 135 -4.71 -7.56 -10.82
CA ASN A 135 -5.68 -6.87 -9.99
C ASN A 135 -6.33 -5.70 -10.75
N TYR A 136 -7.61 -5.47 -10.46
CA TYR A 136 -8.39 -4.37 -10.99
C TYR A 136 -9.10 -3.66 -9.83
N TYR A 137 -9.17 -2.34 -9.91
CA TYR A 137 -9.69 -1.52 -8.82
C TYR A 137 -10.70 -0.52 -9.34
N LYS A 138 -11.70 -0.19 -8.51
CA LYS A 138 -12.55 0.99 -8.69
C LYS A 138 -12.75 1.67 -7.34
N MET A 139 -13.12 2.95 -7.35
CA MET A 139 -13.58 3.60 -6.12
C MET A 139 -15.04 3.20 -5.83
N ARG A 140 -15.39 3.17 -4.55
CA ARG A 140 -16.78 3.02 -4.10
C ARG A 140 -17.62 4.24 -4.41
#